data_AF-A0A2M6UMV4-F1
#
_entry.id   AF-A0A2M6UMV4-F1
#
_cell.length_a   1.000
_cell.length_b   1.000
_cell.length_c   1.000
_cell.angle_alpha   90.00
_cell.angle_beta   90.00
_cell.angle_gamma   90.00
#
_symmetry.space_group_name_H-M   'P 1'
#
loop_
_entity.id
_entity.type
_entity.pdbx_description
1 polymer ?
#
loop_
_entity_poly.entity_id
_entity_poly.type
_entity_poly.pdbx_seq_one_letter_code
_entity_poly.pdbx_strand_id
1 'polypeptide(L)'
;MLAFGGTAWAQQPSPDIAHFAFRQIAPNKEVKHFTFEVRGRAAIDEMRAALANRSSPKRHVSGVVDPHKAAYNPEWSFHLVPETVGLFEMQIEVCDANVTYVEQHLDEVGGSFLPKSFWCPWSSELESEIPVRP
;
A
#
# COMPACT_ATOMS: atom_id res chain seq x y z
N MET A 1 21.00 -18.94 44.19
CA MET A 1 21.24 -18.50 42.79
C MET A 1 20.22 -19.20 41.91
N LEU A 2 19.20 -18.50 41.44
CA LEU A 2 18.26 -19.01 40.43
C LEU A 2 18.26 -18.00 39.29
N ALA A 3 18.84 -18.39 38.16
CA ALA A 3 18.85 -17.59 36.94
C ALA A 3 17.52 -17.83 36.20
N PHE A 4 16.71 -16.78 36.06
CA PHE A 4 15.59 -16.76 35.14
C PHE A 4 16.15 -16.52 33.74
N GLY A 5 16.15 -17.56 32.90
CA GLY A 5 16.47 -17.46 31.48
C GLY A 5 15.37 -16.71 30.76
N GLY A 6 15.69 -15.52 30.24
CA GLY A 6 14.80 -14.74 29.39
C GLY A 6 14.61 -15.44 28.04
N THR A 7 13.35 -15.67 27.68
CA THR A 7 12.96 -16.07 26.32
C THR A 7 13.20 -14.88 25.39
N ALA A 8 14.28 -14.93 24.61
CA ALA A 8 14.44 -14.05 23.47
C ALA A 8 13.37 -14.43 22.43
N TRP A 9 12.41 -13.55 22.16
CA TRP A 9 11.56 -13.68 20.98
C TRP A 9 12.46 -13.54 19.76
N ALA A 10 12.75 -14.66 19.09
CA ALA A 10 13.35 -14.61 17.77
C ALA A 10 12.40 -13.81 16.87
N GLN A 11 12.92 -12.73 16.27
CA GLN A 11 12.23 -11.98 15.24
C GLN A 11 11.85 -12.98 14.14
N GLN A 12 10.57 -13.32 14.01
CA GLN A 12 10.13 -14.19 12.93
C GLN A 12 10.51 -13.53 11.60
N PRO A 13 11.14 -14.26 10.67
CA PRO A 13 11.47 -13.70 9.37
C PRO A 13 10.20 -13.15 8.71
N SER A 14 10.27 -11.92 8.20
CA SER A 14 9.16 -11.30 7.48
C SER A 14 8.63 -12.24 6.39
N PRO A 15 7.31 -12.35 6.21
CA PRO A 15 6.73 -13.18 5.17
C PRO A 15 7.16 -12.66 3.79
N ASP A 16 7.09 -13.50 2.76
CA ASP A 16 7.38 -13.07 1.39
C ASP A 16 6.19 -12.32 0.75
N ILE A 17 5.02 -12.37 1.40
CA ILE A 17 3.78 -11.69 1.03
C ILE A 17 3.16 -11.09 2.30
N ALA A 18 2.73 -9.84 2.24
CA ALA A 18 1.92 -9.21 3.28
C ALA A 18 0.87 -8.28 2.67
N HIS A 19 -0.24 -8.08 3.38
CA HIS A 19 -1.28 -7.13 2.99
C HIS A 19 -1.20 -5.89 3.87
N PHE A 20 -1.37 -4.72 3.26
CA PHE A 20 -1.40 -3.44 3.94
C PHE A 20 -2.60 -2.65 3.47
N ALA A 21 -2.97 -1.63 4.24
CA ALA A 21 -3.96 -0.66 3.82
C ALA A 21 -3.41 0.76 3.93
N PHE A 22 -3.80 1.60 2.97
CA PHE A 22 -3.72 3.04 3.12
C PHE A 22 -5.13 3.63 3.24
N ARG A 23 -5.22 4.76 3.91
CA ARG A 23 -6.38 5.66 3.85
C ARG A 23 -6.11 6.75 2.82
N GLN A 24 -7.12 7.19 2.11
CA GLN A 24 -7.05 8.34 1.21
C GLN A 24 -8.17 9.32 1.53
N ILE A 25 -7.82 10.60 1.66
CA ILE A 25 -8.79 11.68 1.87
C ILE A 25 -9.11 12.31 0.52
N ALA A 26 -10.32 12.11 0.03
CA ALA A 26 -10.79 12.70 -1.21
C ALA A 26 -11.08 14.21 -1.04
N PRO A 27 -11.17 15.01 -2.14
CA PRO A 27 -11.43 16.45 -2.06
C PRO A 27 -12.73 16.83 -1.32
N ASN A 28 -13.74 15.95 -1.37
CA ASN A 28 -15.00 16.09 -0.63
C ASN A 28 -14.89 15.71 0.86
N LYS A 29 -13.68 15.42 1.37
CA LYS A 29 -13.35 14.96 2.72
C LYS A 29 -13.81 13.54 3.06
N GLU A 30 -14.27 12.78 2.08
CA GLU A 30 -14.55 11.37 2.27
C GLU A 30 -13.23 10.60 2.45
N VAL A 31 -13.21 9.69 3.43
CA VAL A 31 -12.08 8.78 3.65
C VAL A 31 -12.37 7.47 2.96
N LYS A 32 -11.47 7.06 2.07
CA LYS A 32 -11.49 5.75 1.41
C LYS A 32 -10.34 4.90 1.93
N HIS A 33 -10.55 3.60 2.02
CA HIS A 33 -9.50 2.65 2.36
C HIS A 33 -9.18 1.80 1.13
N PHE A 34 -7.92 1.46 0.95
CA PHE A 34 -7.47 0.60 -0.15
C PHE A 34 -6.50 -0.43 0.41
N THR A 35 -6.83 -1.70 0.24
CA THR A 35 -5.98 -2.80 0.67
C THR A 35 -5.14 -3.27 -0.51
N PHE A 36 -3.84 -3.44 -0.28
CA PHE A 36 -2.89 -3.84 -1.30
C PHE A 36 -1.94 -4.92 -0.78
N GLU A 37 -1.47 -5.75 -1.70
CA GLU A 37 -0.46 -6.77 -1.42
C GLU A 37 0.93 -6.22 -1.74
N VAL A 38 1.89 -6.58 -0.91
CA VAL A 38 3.31 -6.29 -1.11
C VAL A 38 4.05 -7.61 -1.13
N ARG A 39 4.96 -7.76 -2.10
CA ARG A 39 5.82 -8.95 -2.23
C ARG A 39 7.28 -8.58 -2.03
N GLY A 40 7.98 -9.45 -1.32
CA GLY A 40 9.41 -9.31 -1.05
C GLY A 40 9.71 -8.68 0.32
N ARG A 41 10.62 -9.32 1.04
CA ARG A 41 10.96 -9.00 2.44
C ARG A 41 11.37 -7.55 2.65
N ALA A 42 12.24 -7.02 1.77
CA ALA A 42 12.74 -5.65 1.91
C ALA A 42 11.61 -4.60 1.81
N ALA A 43 10.67 -4.78 0.87
CA ALA A 43 9.53 -3.88 0.72
C ALA A 43 8.57 -3.99 1.93
N ILE A 44 8.32 -5.21 2.41
CA ILE A 44 7.49 -5.46 3.59
C ILE A 44 8.11 -4.84 4.85
N ASP A 45 9.42 -4.97 5.03
CA ASP A 45 10.16 -4.37 6.15
C ASP A 45 10.12 -2.84 6.09
N GLU A 46 10.21 -2.26 4.89
CA GLU A 46 10.04 -0.83 4.67
C GLU A 46 8.63 -0.34 5.07
N MET A 47 7.57 -1.05 4.66
CA MET A 47 6.19 -0.72 5.04
C MET A 47 6.02 -0.75 6.57
N ARG A 48 6.56 -1.77 7.24
CA ARG A 48 6.50 -1.90 8.69
C ARG A 48 7.29 -0.81 9.41
N ALA A 49 8.47 -0.46 8.90
CA ALA A 49 9.26 0.64 9.44
C ALA A 49 8.51 1.98 9.33
N ALA A 50 7.83 2.22 8.21
CA ALA A 50 6.97 3.39 8.04
C ALA A 50 5.75 3.38 8.98
N LEU A 51 5.14 2.21 9.23
CA LEU A 51 4.06 2.11 10.23
C LEU A 51 4.54 2.42 11.66
N ALA A 52 5.74 1.95 12.01
CA ALA A 52 6.35 2.19 13.33
C ALA A 52 6.75 3.66 13.53
N ASN A 53 7.21 4.35 12.47
CA ASN A 53 7.56 5.76 12.50
C ASN A 53 6.48 6.64 11.83
N ARG A 54 5.48 7.07 12.61
CA ARG A 54 4.39 7.92 12.10
C ARG A 54 4.82 9.29 11.58
N SER A 55 5.99 9.77 11.98
CA SER A 55 6.56 11.04 11.50
C SER A 55 7.38 10.90 10.21
N SER A 56 7.47 9.69 9.63
CA SER A 56 8.12 9.49 8.34
C SER A 56 7.46 10.37 7.27
N PRO A 57 8.22 11.09 6.44
CA PRO A 57 7.67 11.78 5.28
C PRO A 57 7.35 10.80 4.13
N LYS A 58 7.98 9.62 4.12
CA LYS A 58 7.75 8.55 3.15
C LYS A 58 6.59 7.64 3.60
N ARG A 59 5.35 8.07 3.34
CA ARG A 59 4.12 7.36 3.77
C ARG A 59 3.07 7.21 2.67
N HIS A 60 3.25 7.90 1.56
CA HIS A 60 2.36 7.79 0.40
C HIS A 60 2.70 6.51 -0.35
N VAL A 61 1.68 5.81 -0.84
CA VAL A 61 1.82 4.53 -1.52
C VAL A 61 1.79 4.76 -3.03
N SER A 62 2.68 4.11 -3.77
CA SER A 62 2.66 4.11 -5.25
C SER A 62 2.79 2.68 -5.79
N GLY A 63 2.37 2.49 -7.03
CA GLY A 63 2.56 1.24 -7.76
C GLY A 63 1.92 1.26 -9.14
N VAL A 64 2.02 0.14 -9.86
CA VAL A 64 1.34 -0.07 -11.14
C VAL A 64 -0.06 -0.62 -10.88
N VAL A 65 -1.07 -0.04 -11.52
CA VAL A 65 -2.46 -0.49 -11.47
C VAL A 65 -2.67 -1.68 -12.40
N ASP A 66 -3.30 -2.72 -11.86
CA ASP A 66 -3.90 -3.83 -12.59
C ASP A 66 -5.44 -3.71 -12.50
N PRO A 67 -6.16 -3.51 -13.62
CA PRO A 67 -7.61 -3.28 -13.64
C PRO A 67 -8.44 -4.56 -13.43
N HIS A 68 -7.95 -5.47 -12.57
CA HIS A 68 -8.67 -6.66 -12.15
C HIS A 68 -8.89 -6.67 -10.63
N LYS A 69 -10.01 -7.24 -10.22
CA LYS A 69 -10.38 -7.34 -8.81
C LYS A 69 -9.49 -8.33 -8.07
N ALA A 70 -9.03 -7.95 -6.87
CA ALA A 70 -8.33 -8.83 -5.95
C ALA A 70 -9.20 -9.18 -4.74
N ALA A 71 -9.12 -10.43 -4.27
CA ALA A 71 -9.94 -10.89 -3.14
C ALA A 71 -9.65 -10.14 -1.82
N TYR A 72 -8.41 -9.70 -1.62
CA TYR A 72 -8.00 -8.90 -0.45
C TYR A 72 -8.46 -7.44 -0.53
N ASN A 73 -8.95 -6.97 -1.68
CA ASN A 73 -9.37 -5.59 -1.93
C ASN A 73 -10.82 -5.53 -2.44
N PRO A 74 -11.82 -6.04 -1.69
CA PRO A 74 -13.15 -6.32 -2.21
C PRO A 74 -13.98 -5.09 -2.59
N GLU A 75 -13.63 -3.91 -2.08
CA GLU A 75 -14.34 -2.64 -2.34
C GLU A 75 -14.06 -2.08 -3.73
N TRP A 76 -12.96 -2.48 -4.37
CA TRP A 76 -12.48 -1.92 -5.63
C TRP A 76 -12.35 -3.00 -6.71
N SER A 77 -12.46 -2.58 -7.97
CA SER A 77 -12.38 -3.48 -9.12
C SER A 77 -10.97 -3.59 -9.69
N PHE A 78 -9.98 -3.03 -9.00
CA PHE A 78 -8.57 -3.02 -9.37
C PHE A 78 -7.66 -3.28 -8.16
N HIS A 79 -6.39 -3.55 -8.43
CA HIS A 79 -5.35 -3.64 -7.41
C HIS A 79 -4.03 -3.06 -7.90
N LEU A 80 -3.06 -2.92 -7.00
CA LEU A 80 -1.68 -2.64 -7.38
C LEU A 80 -0.94 -3.95 -7.65
N VAL A 81 -0.13 -3.99 -8.71
CA VAL A 81 0.77 -5.10 -9.00
C VAL A 81 1.76 -5.24 -7.82
N PRO A 82 1.75 -6.36 -7.06
CA PRO A 82 2.39 -6.43 -5.75
C PRO A 82 3.90 -6.17 -5.73
N GLU A 83 4.60 -6.52 -6.81
CA GLU A 83 6.05 -6.34 -6.96
C GLU A 83 6.45 -4.89 -7.27
N THR A 84 5.48 -4.03 -7.61
CA THR A 84 5.71 -2.63 -7.97
C THR A 84 5.39 -1.66 -6.84
N VAL A 85 4.80 -2.17 -5.75
CA VAL A 85 4.35 -1.34 -4.64
C VAL A 85 5.55 -0.80 -3.87
N GLY A 86 5.52 0.50 -3.60
CA GLY A 86 6.51 1.17 -2.78
C GLY A 86 5.92 2.37 -2.05
N LEU A 87 6.73 2.92 -1.14
CA LEU A 87 6.43 4.21 -0.52
C LEU A 87 7.17 5.33 -1.23
N PHE A 88 6.60 6.54 -1.20
CA PHE A 88 7.26 7.73 -1.70
C PHE A 88 7.06 8.92 -0.76
N GLU A 89 7.98 9.86 -0.85
CA GLU A 89 7.92 11.18 -0.20
C GLU A 89 7.56 12.26 -1.23
N MET A 90 8.12 12.14 -2.45
CA MET A 90 7.87 13.04 -3.56
C MET A 90 7.74 12.25 -4.87
N GLN A 91 6.89 12.74 -5.77
CA GLN A 91 6.82 12.35 -7.18
C GLN A 91 6.73 13.62 -8.05
N ILE A 92 6.99 13.53 -9.36
CA ILE A 92 6.85 14.68 -10.29
C ILE A 92 5.89 14.33 -11.45
N GLU A 93 5.31 13.13 -11.42
CA GLU A 93 4.53 12.58 -12.52
C GLU A 93 3.02 12.86 -12.41
N VAL A 94 2.33 12.76 -13.55
CA VAL A 94 0.85 12.73 -13.63
C VAL A 94 0.39 11.34 -13.21
N CYS A 95 0.34 11.11 -11.90
CA CYS A 95 -0.13 9.85 -11.30
C CYS A 95 -1.02 10.06 -10.05
N ASP A 96 -1.38 11.31 -9.75
CA ASP A 96 -2.16 11.69 -8.57
C ASP A 96 -3.66 11.71 -8.86
N ALA A 97 -4.28 10.52 -8.89
CA ALA A 97 -5.73 10.37 -8.92
C ALA A 97 -6.25 9.80 -7.59
N ASN A 98 -7.45 10.17 -7.17
CA ASN A 98 -8.09 9.49 -6.04
C ASN A 98 -8.67 8.14 -6.46
N VAL A 99 -8.74 7.20 -5.51
CA VAL A 99 -9.16 5.81 -5.72
C VAL A 99 -10.52 5.70 -6.42
N THR A 100 -11.49 6.54 -6.05
CA THR A 100 -12.81 6.57 -6.70
C THR A 100 -12.72 7.02 -8.17
N TYR A 101 -11.82 7.95 -8.49
CA TYR A 101 -11.66 8.42 -9.86
C TYR A 101 -10.93 7.39 -10.71
N VAL A 102 -9.95 6.67 -10.14
CA VAL A 102 -9.34 5.49 -10.80
C VAL A 102 -10.39 4.42 -11.07
N GLU A 103 -11.22 4.07 -10.08
CA GLU A 103 -12.33 3.10 -10.25
C GLU A 103 -13.29 3.48 -11.38
N GLN A 104 -13.59 4.78 -11.52
CA GLN A 104 -14.52 5.28 -12.54
C GLN A 104 -13.93 5.32 -13.96
N HIS A 105 -12.61 5.30 -14.10
CA HIS A 105 -11.91 5.45 -15.39
C HIS A 105 -10.89 4.31 -15.60
N LEU A 106 -11.21 3.10 -15.11
CA LEU A 106 -10.31 1.94 -15.21
C LEU A 106 -9.98 1.57 -16.66
N ASP A 107 -10.89 1.82 -17.58
CA ASP A 107 -10.71 1.60 -19.03
C ASP A 107 -9.73 2.58 -19.67
N GLU A 108 -9.42 3.71 -19.02
CA GLU A 108 -8.45 4.71 -19.47
C GLU A 108 -7.04 4.53 -18.86
N VAL A 109 -6.90 3.59 -17.91
CA VAL A 109 -5.62 3.29 -17.24
C VAL A 109 -4.60 2.77 -18.24
N GLY A 110 -3.36 3.27 -18.17
CA GLY A 110 -2.29 3.00 -19.14
C GLY A 110 -2.23 3.99 -20.30
N GLY A 111 -3.30 4.76 -20.50
CA GLY A 111 -3.39 5.85 -21.48
C GLY A 111 -2.91 7.19 -20.93
N SER A 112 -3.54 8.29 -21.36
CA SER A 112 -3.22 9.64 -20.90
C SER A 112 -3.64 9.92 -19.45
N PHE A 113 -4.65 9.21 -18.94
CA PHE A 113 -5.16 9.38 -17.57
C PHE A 113 -4.12 8.92 -16.53
N LEU A 114 -3.61 7.69 -16.66
CA LEU A 114 -2.51 7.15 -15.85
C LEU A 114 -1.47 6.52 -16.78
N PRO A 115 -0.49 7.30 -17.27
CA PRO A 115 0.55 6.80 -18.15
C PRO A 115 1.31 5.63 -17.54
N LYS A 116 1.54 4.58 -18.33
CA LYS A 116 2.20 3.33 -17.88
C LYS A 116 1.46 2.62 -16.73
N SER A 117 0.19 2.98 -16.51
CA SER A 117 -0.62 2.50 -15.39
C SER A 117 -0.01 2.84 -14.02
N PHE A 118 0.91 3.80 -13.94
CA PHE A 118 1.56 4.16 -12.69
C PHE A 118 0.67 5.09 -11.86
N TRP A 119 0.46 4.75 -10.60
CA TRP A 119 -0.40 5.47 -9.68
C TRP A 119 0.38 5.87 -8.42
N CYS A 120 0.26 7.14 -8.04
CA CYS A 120 0.93 7.74 -6.90
C CYS A 120 -0.04 8.67 -6.13
N PRO A 121 -1.09 8.14 -5.49
CA PRO A 121 -2.08 8.96 -4.79
C PRO A 121 -1.42 9.77 -3.66
N TRP A 122 -1.24 11.08 -3.85
CA TRP A 122 -0.55 11.96 -2.88
C TRP A 122 -1.34 12.13 -1.60
N SER A 123 -2.65 11.99 -1.67
CA SER A 123 -3.53 12.00 -0.50
C SER A 123 -3.61 10.65 0.20
N SER A 124 -2.84 9.63 -0.22
CA SER A 124 -2.76 8.34 0.46
C SER A 124 -1.86 8.41 1.69
N GLU A 125 -2.22 7.71 2.75
CA GLU A 125 -1.36 7.53 3.91
C GLU A 125 -1.41 6.06 4.36
N LEU A 126 -0.25 5.42 4.40
CA LEU A 126 -0.11 4.08 4.96
C LEU A 126 -0.70 4.03 6.38
N GLU A 127 -1.64 3.11 6.60
CA GLU A 127 -2.47 3.09 7.80
C GLU A 127 -2.20 1.88 8.69
N SER A 128 -2.18 0.68 8.11
CA SER A 128 -2.03 -0.57 8.85
C SER A 128 -1.52 -1.74 7.99
N GLU A 129 -0.98 -2.76 8.66
CA GLU A 129 -0.79 -4.11 8.09
C GLU A 129 -2.06 -4.92 8.37
N ILE A 130 -2.58 -5.61 7.36
CA ILE A 130 -3.81 -6.39 7.44
C ILE A 130 -3.46 -7.86 7.72
N PRO A 131 -3.97 -8.44 8.83
CA PRO A 131 -3.76 -9.86 9.10
C PRO A 131 -4.39 -10.72 8.01
N VAL A 132 -3.58 -11.56 7.36
CA VAL A 132 -4.09 -12.60 6.48
C VAL A 132 -4.84 -13.61 7.36
N ARG A 133 -6.18 -13.58 7.33
CA ARG A 133 -6.97 -14.62 8.00
C ARG A 133 -6.91 -15.90 7.16
N PRO A 134 -6.59 -17.05 7.78
CA PRO A 134 -6.58 -18.35 7.09
C PRO A 134 -7.97 -18.78 6.61
#